data_AF-A0A431IJS3-F1
#
_entry.id   AF-A0A431IJS3-F1
#
_cell.length_a   1.000
_cell.length_b   1.000
_cell.length_c   1.000
_cell.angle_alpha   90.00
_cell.angle_beta   90.00
_cell.angle_gamma   90.00
#
_symmetry.space_group_name_H-M   'P 1'
#
loop_
_entity.id
_entity.type
_entity.pdbx_description
1 polymer ?
#
loop_
_entity_poly.entity_id
_entity_poly.type
_entity_poly.pdbx_seq_one_letter_code
_entity_poly.pdbx_strand_id
1 'polypeptide(L)' 'MTTVGRYRKGMVLGPDDVYIGRPGKWGNPFVMKKEEDRQFVIDQFIAWLATGGAPYNLDDIKRELRGKRLL' A
#
# COMPACT_ATOMS: atom_id res chain seq x y z
N MET A 1 -7.12 -3.00 15.57
CA MET A 1 -6.64 -4.09 14.72
C MET A 1 -6.94 -3.73 13.28
N THR A 2 -5.96 -3.80 12.36
CA THR A 2 -6.16 -3.55 10.92
C THR A 2 -6.45 -4.89 10.24
N THR A 3 -7.34 -4.90 9.24
CA THR A 3 -7.72 -6.13 8.50
C THR A 3 -7.35 -6.00 7.03
N VAL A 4 -7.06 -7.13 6.36
CA VAL A 4 -6.75 -7.17 4.93
C VAL A 4 -7.87 -7.91 4.19
N GLY A 5 -8.42 -7.28 3.15
CA GLY A 5 -9.43 -7.84 2.25
C GLY A 5 -8.92 -7.87 0.81
N ARG A 6 -9.83 -8.16 -0.14
CA ARG A 6 -9.55 -8.14 -1.58
C ARG A 6 -10.44 -7.10 -2.25
N TYR A 7 -9.84 -6.08 -2.84
CA TYR A 7 -10.55 -5.16 -3.74
C TYR A 7 -11.16 -5.88 -4.96
N ARG A 8 -12.34 -5.43 -5.40
CA ARG A 8 -12.99 -5.83 -6.65
C ARG A 8 -13.50 -4.59 -7.38
N LYS A 9 -13.33 -4.54 -8.71
CA LYS A 9 -13.88 -3.44 -9.53
C LYS A 9 -15.39 -3.38 -9.36
N GLY A 10 -15.92 -2.19 -9.06
CA GLY A 10 -17.36 -1.97 -8.79
C GLY A 10 -17.79 -2.24 -7.35
N MET A 11 -16.86 -2.60 -6.44
CA MET A 11 -17.16 -2.68 -5.01
C MET A 11 -17.43 -1.27 -4.44
N VAL A 12 -18.50 -1.15 -3.65
CA VAL A 12 -18.75 0.03 -2.82
C VAL A 12 -17.83 -0.06 -1.60
N LEU A 13 -16.98 0.95 -1.43
CA LEU A 13 -16.07 1.04 -0.30
C LEU A 13 -16.78 1.66 0.91
N GLY A 14 -16.63 1.04 2.08
CA GLY A 14 -17.03 1.63 3.34
C GLY A 14 -16.12 2.80 3.76
N PRO A 15 -16.52 3.60 4.76
CA PRO A 15 -15.73 4.74 5.24
C PRO A 15 -14.38 4.36 5.86
N ASP A 16 -14.22 3.09 6.26
CA ASP A 16 -12.98 2.54 6.81
C ASP A 16 -12.21 1.65 5.82
N ASP A 17 -12.73 1.44 4.61
CA ASP A 17 -12.03 0.70 3.57
C ASP A 17 -11.00 1.61 2.89
N VAL A 18 -9.75 1.15 2.80
CA VAL A 18 -8.65 1.86 2.14
C VAL A 18 -8.05 0.95 1.07
N TYR A 19 -8.14 1.36 -0.19
CA TYR A 19 -7.52 0.66 -1.31
C TYR A 19 -5.99 0.86 -1.30
N ILE A 20 -5.23 -0.24 -1.27
CA ILE A 20 -3.75 -0.27 -1.29
C ILE A 20 -3.28 -0.86 -2.63
N GLY A 21 -3.66 -0.21 -3.73
CA GLY A 21 -3.18 -0.56 -5.07
C GLY A 21 -2.78 0.68 -5.86
N ARG A 22 -2.44 0.50 -7.14
CA ARG A 22 -1.98 1.59 -8.02
C ARG A 22 -3.16 2.19 -8.79
N PRO A 23 -3.23 3.52 -9.01
CA PRO A 23 -2.33 4.57 -8.55
C PRO A 23 -2.75 5.22 -7.20
N GLY A 24 -2.95 4.43 -6.14
CA GLY A 24 -3.34 4.92 -4.82
C GLY A 24 -2.17 5.43 -3.97
N LYS A 25 -2.48 6.31 -3.00
CA LYS A 25 -1.50 6.95 -2.08
C LYS A 25 -0.53 5.94 -1.46
N TRP A 26 -1.03 4.79 -1.01
CA TRP A 26 -0.26 3.79 -0.28
C TRP A 26 0.22 2.62 -1.14
N GLY A 27 -0.07 2.64 -2.45
CA GLY A 27 0.34 1.59 -3.36
C GLY A 27 1.84 1.63 -3.62
N ASN A 28 2.46 0.45 -3.76
CA ASN A 28 3.85 0.38 -4.21
C ASN A 28 3.97 0.94 -5.64
N PRO A 29 4.75 2.02 -5.89
CA PRO A 29 4.90 2.60 -7.23
C PRO A 29 5.71 1.69 -8.16
N PHE A 30 6.54 0.80 -7.63
CA PHE A 30 7.38 -0.10 -8.41
C PHE A 30 6.53 -1.22 -9.05
N VAL A 31 6.71 -1.40 -10.36
CA VAL A 31 5.93 -2.37 -11.14
C VAL A 31 6.63 -3.74 -11.11
N MET A 32 6.00 -4.71 -10.46
CA MET A 32 6.35 -6.12 -10.60
C MET A 32 6.00 -6.58 -12.03
N LYS A 33 6.99 -7.09 -12.79
CA LYS A 33 6.76 -7.60 -14.15
C LYS A 33 6.52 -9.12 -14.13
N LYS A 34 7.21 -9.82 -13.23
CA LYS A 34 7.10 -11.27 -13.02
C LYS A 34 7.09 -11.59 -11.53
N GLU A 35 6.62 -12.77 -11.17
CA GLU A 35 6.56 -13.23 -9.77
C GLU A 35 7.96 -13.29 -9.11
N GLU A 36 9.00 -13.62 -9.87
CA GLU A 36 10.40 -13.59 -9.42
C GLU A 36 10.88 -12.20 -8.96
N ASP A 37 10.25 -11.13 -9.45
CA ASP A 37 10.58 -9.75 -9.06
C ASP A 37 9.97 -9.35 -7.71
N ARG A 38 9.08 -10.18 -7.10
CA ARG A 38 8.31 -9.81 -5.90
C ARG A 38 9.20 -9.26 -4.81
N GLN A 39 10.27 -9.97 -4.47
CA GLN A 39 11.17 -9.53 -3.40
C GLN A 39 11.87 -8.22 -3.78
N PHE A 40 12.34 -8.13 -5.02
CA PHE A 40 13.03 -6.95 -5.53
C PHE A 40 12.15 -5.68 -5.49
N VAL A 41 10.86 -5.76 -5.83
CA VAL A 41 9.96 -4.60 -5.72
C VAL A 41 9.57 -4.27 -4.27
N ILE A 42 9.58 -5.24 -3.35
CA ILE A 42 9.41 -4.99 -1.91
C ILE A 42 10.63 -4.22 -1.39
N ASP A 43 11.84 -4.67 -1.72
CA ASP A 43 13.09 -4.05 -1.26
C ASP A 43 13.22 -2.61 -1.79
N GLN A 44 12.87 -2.37 -3.05
CA GLN A 44 12.80 -1.01 -3.60
C GLN A 44 11.81 -0.12 -2.84
N PHE A 45 10.64 -0.65 -2.47
CA PHE A 45 9.66 0.12 -1.70
C PHE A 45 10.15 0.46 -0.29
N ILE A 46 10.78 -0.49 0.40
CA ILE A 46 11.40 -0.27 1.71
C ILE A 46 12.49 0.80 1.61
N ALA A 47 13.38 0.70 0.62
CA ALA A 47 14.44 1.67 0.39
C ALA A 47 13.89 3.07 0.05
N TRP A 48 12.84 3.14 -0.77
CA TRP A 48 12.18 4.38 -1.14
C TRP A 48 11.55 5.09 0.08
N LEU A 49 10.94 4.32 0.99
CA LEU A 49 10.43 4.85 2.27
C LEU A 49 11.56 5.31 3.19
N ALA A 50 12.63 4.52 3.30
CA ALA A 50 13.74 4.79 4.21
C ALA A 50 14.60 5.99 3.78
N THR A 51 14.73 6.22 2.47
CA THR A 51 15.54 7.32 1.91
C THR A 51 14.75 8.61 1.70
N GLY A 52 13.47 8.64 2.07
CA GLY A 52 12.62 9.83 1.92
C GLY A 52 12.15 10.11 0.49
N GLY A 53 12.19 9.11 -0.39
CA GLY A 53 11.65 9.24 -1.75
C GLY A 53 10.11 9.29 -1.80
N ALA A 54 9.44 8.79 -0.75
CA ALA A 54 8.00 8.84 -0.61
C ALA A 54 7.52 10.20 -0.05
N PRO A 55 6.32 10.69 -0.47
CA PRO A 55 5.73 11.91 0.10
C PRO A 55 5.15 11.71 1.51
N TYR A 56 5.41 10.57 2.15
CA TYR A 56 4.93 10.17 3.47
C TYR A 56 5.96 9.26 4.14
N ASN A 57 5.90 9.18 5.47
CA ASN A 57 6.76 8.30 6.26
C ASN A 57 5.97 7.14 6.91
N LEU A 58 6.68 6.27 7.63
CA LEU A 58 6.07 5.13 8.34
C LEU A 58 5.07 5.54 9.41
N ASP A 59 5.24 6.70 10.05
CA ASP A 59 4.33 7.17 11.09
C ASP A 59 3.02 7.68 10.50
N ASP A 60 3.06 8.33 9.34
CA ASP A 60 1.87 8.71 8.58
C ASP A 60 1.07 7.48 8.17
N ILE A 61 1.75 6.45 7.63
CA ILE A 61 1.12 5.16 7.27
C ILE A 61 0.45 4.54 8.49
N LYS A 62 1.18 4.41 9.61
CA LYS A 62 0.64 3.79 10.84
C LYS A 62 -0.52 4.58 11.42
N ARG A 63 -0.46 5.92 11.40
CA ARG A 63 -1.51 6.79 11.93
C ARG A 63 -2.78 6.70 11.09
N GLU A 64 -2.67 6.75 9.76
CA GLU A 64 -3.82 6.78 8.86
C GLU A 64 -4.45 5.40 8.63
N LEU A 65 -3.64 4.33 8.57
CA LEU A 65 -4.12 2.98 8.27
C LEU A 65 -4.53 2.17 9.51
N ARG A 66 -4.21 2.64 10.71
CA ARG A 66 -4.61 1.96 11.94
C ARG A 66 -6.13 1.93 12.06
N GLY A 67 -6.68 0.72 12.22
CA GLY A 67 -8.13 0.51 12.35
C GLY A 67 -8.89 0.51 11.03
N LYS A 68 -8.21 0.72 9.90
CA LYS A 68 -8.80 0.61 8.57
C LYS A 68 -8.84 -0.84 8.08
N ARG A 69 -9.64 -1.07 7.05
CA ARG A 69 -9.65 -2.31 6.27
C ARG A 69 -8.92 -2.08 4.95
N LEU A 70 -7.79 -2.74 4.78
CA LEU A 70 -6.93 -2.57 3.62
C LEU A 70 -7.42 -3.49 2.49
N LEU A 71 -7.63 -2.94 1.29
CA LEU A 71 -8.22 -3.65 0.14
C LEU A 71 -7.30 -3.71 -1.07
#